data_AF-A0ABD5FNR5-F1
#
_entry.id   AF-A0ABD5FNR5-F1
#
_cell.length_a   1.000
_cell.length_b   1.000
_cell.length_c   1.000
_cell.angle_alpha   90.00
_cell.angle_beta   90.00
_cell.angle_gamma   90.00
#
_symmetry.space_group_name_H-M   'P 1'
#
loop_
_entity.id
_entity.type
_entity.pdbx_description
1 polymer ?
#
loop_
_entity_poly.entity_id
_entity_poly.type
_entity_poly.pdbx_seq_one_letter_code
_entity_poly.pdbx_strand_id
1 'polypeptide(L)'
;MLNTDQTKQLKTHVFEMTKEAIDQARIDSGLERPFLKGKEMAKFLNVSYGTFLKFKRLGLPVIVVDTIELYSKEEVKKWMLQHQV
;
A
#
# COMPACT_ATOMS: atom_id res chain seq x y z
N MET A 1 -27.23 28.26 -10.69
CA MET A 1 -25.77 28.42 -10.67
C MET A 1 -25.19 27.39 -9.71
N LEU A 2 -24.13 26.67 -10.10
CA LEU A 2 -23.44 25.76 -9.18
C LEU A 2 -22.89 26.60 -8.01
N ASN A 3 -23.26 26.24 -6.79
CA ASN A 3 -22.75 26.88 -5.58
C ASN A 3 -21.24 26.62 -5.50
N THR A 4 -20.47 27.56 -4.93
CA THR A 4 -19.01 27.51 -4.85
C THR A 4 -18.52 26.21 -4.19
N ASP A 5 -19.25 25.71 -3.20
CA ASP A 5 -18.98 24.41 -2.56
C ASP A 5 -19.22 23.21 -3.48
N GLN A 6 -20.26 23.22 -4.31
CA GLN A 6 -20.52 22.16 -5.28
C GLN A 6 -19.43 22.13 -6.36
N THR A 7 -18.93 23.31 -6.76
CA THR A 7 -17.81 23.41 -7.70
C THR A 7 -16.51 22.87 -7.10
N LYS A 8 -16.29 23.09 -5.80
CA LYS A 8 -15.12 22.55 -5.08
C LYS A 8 -15.21 21.04 -4.93
N GLN A 9 -16.36 20.51 -4.51
CA GLN A 9 -16.60 19.07 -4.39
C GLN A 9 -16.44 18.37 -5.74
N LEU A 10 -16.99 18.95 -6.82
CA LEU A 10 -16.84 18.39 -8.17
C LEU A 10 -15.37 18.35 -8.61
N LYS A 11 -14.60 19.42 -8.36
CA LYS A 11 -13.16 19.42 -8.67
C LYS A 11 -12.40 18.36 -7.88
N THR A 12 -12.71 18.21 -6.59
CA THR A 12 -12.12 17.16 -5.75
C THR A 12 -12.45 15.77 -6.29
N HIS A 13 -13.71 15.51 -6.63
CA HIS A 13 -14.12 14.22 -7.17
C HIS A 13 -13.48 13.89 -8.52
N VAL A 14 -13.40 14.86 -9.43
CA VAL A 14 -12.72 14.66 -10.73
C VAL A 14 -11.23 14.36 -10.51
N PHE A 15 -10.59 15.05 -9.56
CA PHE A 15 -9.20 14.80 -9.21
C PHE A 15 -9.00 13.40 -8.61
N GLU A 16 -9.86 12.98 -7.68
CA GLU A 16 -9.84 11.63 -7.08
C GLU A 16 -10.02 10.55 -8.14
N MET A 17 -11.04 10.64 -8.99
CA MET A 17 -11.26 9.68 -10.07
C MET A 17 -10.07 9.58 -11.03
N THR A 18 -9.48 10.72 -11.38
CA THR A 18 -8.32 10.73 -12.29
C THR A 18 -7.11 10.06 -11.63
N LYS A 19 -6.89 10.33 -10.33
CA LYS A 19 -5.81 9.71 -9.57
C LYS A 19 -6.01 8.20 -9.44
N GLU A 20 -7.21 7.74 -9.11
CA GLU A 20 -7.57 6.32 -9.01
C GLU A 20 -7.35 5.59 -10.34
N ALA A 21 -7.78 6.18 -11.46
CA ALA A 21 -7.57 5.59 -12.78
C ALA A 21 -6.07 5.42 -13.13
N ILE A 22 -5.23 6.40 -12.75
CA ILE A 22 -3.78 6.33 -12.97
C ILE A 22 -3.14 5.27 -12.06
N ASP A 23 -3.52 5.23 -10.79
CA ASP A 23 -3.00 4.25 -9.83
C ASP A 23 -3.41 2.82 -10.26
N GLN A 24 -4.65 2.62 -10.69
CA GLN A 24 -5.13 1.35 -11.22
C GLN A 24 -4.37 0.94 -12.49
N ALA A 25 -4.18 1.85 -13.45
CA ALA A 25 -3.41 1.56 -14.66
C ALA A 25 -1.95 1.18 -14.36
N ARG A 26 -1.35 1.74 -13.30
CA ARG A 26 0.01 1.39 -12.83
C ARG A 26 0.06 -0.02 -12.23
N ILE A 27 -1.00 -0.44 -11.54
CA ILE A 27 -1.16 -1.81 -11.03
C ILE A 27 -1.37 -2.79 -12.20
N ASP A 28 -2.29 -2.47 -13.11
CA ASP A 28 -2.68 -3.35 -14.23
C ASP A 28 -1.53 -3.57 -15.23
N SER A 29 -0.69 -2.56 -15.44
CA SER A 29 0.52 -2.66 -16.26
C SER A 29 1.67 -3.44 -15.58
N GLY A 30 1.51 -3.84 -14.32
CA GLY A 30 2.52 -4.55 -13.53
C GLY A 30 3.71 -3.69 -13.11
N LEU A 31 3.67 -2.38 -13.42
CA LEU A 31 4.64 -1.36 -12.98
C LEU A 31 4.58 -1.19 -11.46
N GLU A 32 3.39 -1.31 -10.87
CA GLU A 32 3.21 -1.43 -9.43
C GLU A 32 2.76 -2.84 -9.05
N ARG A 33 3.58 -3.51 -8.24
CA ARG A 33 3.16 -4.70 -7.50
C ARG A 33 2.73 -4.25 -6.11
N PRO A 34 1.43 -4.14 -5.82
CA PRO A 34 0.94 -3.68 -4.51
C PRO A 34 1.24 -4.71 -3.41
N PHE A 35 1.24 -5.99 -3.77
CA PHE A 35 1.56 -7.10 -2.90
C PHE A 35 2.92 -7.70 -3.23
N LEU A 36 3.71 -7.99 -2.20
CA LEU A 36 5.01 -8.65 -2.31
C LEU A 36 5.04 -9.91 -1.46
N LYS A 37 5.86 -10.90 -1.84
CA LYS A 37 6.18 -12.03 -0.98
C LYS A 37 7.12 -11.59 0.15
N GLY A 38 7.19 -12.34 1.25
CA GLY A 38 7.99 -11.94 2.43
C GLY A 38 9.46 -11.62 2.14
N LYS A 39 10.14 -12.39 1.26
CA LYS A 39 11.54 -12.10 0.87
C LYS A 39 11.66 -10.79 0.08
N GLU A 40 10.68 -10.48 -0.76
CA GLU A 40 10.64 -9.23 -1.54
C GLU A 40 10.28 -8.04 -0.64
N MET A 41 9.38 -8.23 0.33
CA MET A 41 9.02 -7.20 1.30
C MET A 41 10.21 -6.86 2.22
N ALA A 42 11.01 -7.85 2.63
CA ALA A 42 12.26 -7.59 3.36
C ALA A 42 13.23 -6.72 2.56
N LYS A 43 13.38 -6.99 1.24
CA LYS A 43 14.17 -6.15 0.34
C LYS A 43 13.58 -4.75 0.19
N PHE A 44 12.26 -4.64 0.04
CA PHE A 44 11.56 -3.36 -0.06
C PHE A 44 11.78 -2.48 1.17
N LEU A 45 11.76 -3.07 2.37
CA LEU A 45 12.06 -2.40 3.63
C LEU A 45 13.55 -2.17 3.88
N ASN A 46 14.43 -2.65 3.00
CA ASN A 46 15.88 -2.62 3.13
C ASN A 46 16.38 -3.23 4.46
N VAL A 47 15.83 -4.38 4.86
CA VAL A 47 16.23 -5.12 6.06
C VAL A 47 16.59 -6.57 5.74
N SER A 48 17.39 -7.19 6.62
CA SER A 48 17.65 -8.64 6.53
C SER A 48 16.35 -9.44 6.69
N TYR A 49 16.28 -10.62 6.05
CA TYR A 49 15.11 -11.49 6.21
C TYR A 49 14.90 -11.95 7.66
N GLY A 50 15.98 -12.11 8.43
CA GLY A 50 15.90 -12.41 9.86
C GLY A 50 15.25 -11.29 10.67
N THR A 51 15.55 -10.03 10.33
CA THR A 51 14.89 -8.85 10.92
C THR A 51 13.42 -8.79 10.51
N PHE A 52 13.11 -9.05 9.24
CA PHE A 52 11.73 -9.12 8.75
C PHE A 52 10.89 -10.16 9.50
N LEU A 53 11.45 -11.35 9.80
CA LEU A 53 10.77 -12.35 10.63
C LEU A 53 10.53 -11.87 12.06
N LYS A 54 11.38 -10.99 12.61
CA LYS A 54 11.08 -10.32 13.90
C LYS A 54 9.87 -9.40 13.76
N PHE A 55 9.79 -8.59 12.70
CA PHE A 55 8.61 -7.74 12.46
C PHE A 55 7.33 -8.57 12.31
N LYS A 56 7.39 -9.70 11.60
CA LYS A 56 6.26 -10.63 11.50
C LYS A 56 5.79 -11.11 12.89
N ARG A 57 6.73 -11.46 13.78
CA ARG A 57 6.40 -11.85 15.17
C ARG A 57 5.87 -10.70 16.02
N LEU A 58 6.18 -9.45 15.66
CA LEU A 58 5.65 -8.24 16.30
C LEU A 58 4.27 -7.84 15.76
N GLY A 59 3.70 -8.59 14.81
CA GLY A 59 2.37 -8.32 14.26
C GLY A 59 2.38 -7.52 12.96
N LEU A 60 3.44 -7.64 12.15
CA LEU A 60 3.45 -7.06 10.80
C LEU A 60 2.21 -7.54 10.00
N PRO A 61 1.47 -6.63 9.32
CA PRO A 61 0.30 -7.00 8.53
C PRO A 61 0.65 -8.00 7.44
N VAL A 62 -0.03 -9.14 7.45
CA VAL A 62 0.16 -10.23 6.48
C VAL A 62 -1.18 -10.70 5.95
N ILE A 63 -1.23 -10.94 4.64
CA ILE A 63 -2.36 -11.55 3.95
C ILE A 63 -1.99 -13.00 3.71
N VAL A 64 -2.79 -13.92 4.25
CA VAL A 64 -2.59 -15.36 4.07
C VAL A 64 -3.70 -15.88 3.16
N VAL A 65 -3.31 -16.40 2.00
CA VAL A 65 -4.22 -17.09 1.06
C VAL A 65 -3.66 -18.49 0.84
N ASP A 66 -4.34 -19.49 1.40
CA ASP A 66 -3.88 -20.87 1.52
C ASP A 66 -2.47 -20.98 2.15
N THR A 67 -1.47 -21.28 1.33
CA THR A 67 -0.06 -21.47 1.74
C THR A 67 0.82 -20.27 1.39
N ILE A 68 0.25 -19.27 0.71
CA ILE A 68 0.98 -18.10 0.23
C ILE A 68 0.78 -16.95 1.21
N GLU A 69 1.90 -16.37 1.63
CA GLU A 69 1.92 -15.12 2.39
C GLU A 69 2.27 -13.94 1.47
N LEU A 70 1.37 -12.96 1.45
CA LEU A 70 1.52 -11.71 0.73
C LEU A 70 1.49 -10.53 1.69
N TYR A 71 2.20 -9.47 1.33
CA TYR A 71 2.36 -8.27 2.13
C TYR A 71 2.04 -7.05 1.27
N SER A 72 1.05 -6.25 1.68
CA SER A 72 0.78 -4.95 1.06
C SER A 72 1.86 -3.96 1.45
N LYS A 73 2.47 -3.29 0.46
CA LYS A 73 3.46 -2.23 0.72
C LYS A 73 2.88 -1.10 1.56
N GLU A 74 1.63 -0.74 1.33
CA GLU A 74 0.95 0.36 2.01
C GLU A 74 0.72 0.05 3.49
N GLU A 75 0.11 -1.10 3.80
CA GLU A 75 -0.20 -1.49 5.17
C GLU A 75 1.08 -1.74 5.99
N VAL A 76 2.10 -2.35 5.37
CA VAL A 76 3.42 -2.51 6.00
C VAL A 76 4.04 -1.14 6.32
N LYS A 77 3.98 -0.18 5.39
CA LYS A 77 4.50 1.18 5.63
C LYS A 77 3.74 1.88 6.76
N LYS A 78 2.41 1.77 6.77
CA LYS A 78 1.56 2.32 7.84
C LYS A 78 1.90 1.74 9.20
N TRP A 79 2.10 0.42 9.28
CA TRP A 79 2.52 -0.25 10.51
C TRP A 79 3.89 0.24 11.00
N MET A 80 4.85 0.45 10.09
CA MET A 80 6.17 1.00 10.45
C MET A 80 6.05 2.40 11.05
N LEU A 81 5.22 3.26 10.47
CA LEU A 81 4.98 4.63 10.97
C LEU A 81 4.30 4.64 12.35
N GLN A 82 3.47 3.63 12.65
CA GLN A 82 2.87 3.48 13.99
C GLN A 82 3.87 3.06 15.06
N HIS A 83 5.00 2.44 14.67
CA HIS A 83 6.07 2.01 15.57
C HIS A 83 7.27 2.98 15.58
N GLN A 84 7.13 4.13 14.93
CA GLN A 84 8.08 5.23 15.03
C GLN A 84 8.02 5.81 16.45
N VAL A 85 9.20 5.95 17.07
CA VAL A 85 9.39 6.66 18.35
C VAL A 85 9.89 8.07 18.07
#